data_AF-A0A662HXH8-F1
#
_entry.id   AF-A0A662HXH8-F1
#
_cell.length_a   1.000
_cell.length_b   1.000
_cell.length_c   1.000
_cell.angle_alpha   90.00
_cell.angle_beta   90.00
_cell.angle_gamma   90.00
#
_symmetry.space_group_name_H-M   'P 1'
#
loop_
_entity.id
_entity.type
_entity.pdbx_description
1 polymer ?
#
loop_
_entity_poly.entity_id
_entity_poly.type
_entity_poly.pdbx_seq_one_letter_code
_entity_poly.pdbx_strand_id
1 'polypeptide(L)'
;MSEEVLARMRRKFFPLYLIGLLASLIFLAHLVLNYIYTGKEQYLTLSMLTGLFSAYLAYSLAKLLRTKIPIYSYRKIVRCTQCGYEEEAKAKGGEILFGDAGSCPKCGGKMIVQKIYRKKQLKGILG
;
A
#
# COMPACT_ATOMS: atom_id res chain seq x y z
N MET A 1 11.43 -8.90 -6.74
CA MET A 1 10.61 -8.89 -5.50
C MET A 1 9.23 -8.37 -5.86
N SER A 2 8.19 -9.21 -5.78
CA SER A 2 6.83 -8.90 -6.25
C SER A 2 6.16 -7.83 -5.38
N GLU A 3 5.57 -6.81 -6.01
CA GLU A 3 4.98 -5.65 -5.33
C GLU A 3 3.78 -6.01 -4.42
N GLU A 4 3.20 -7.19 -4.62
CA GLU A 4 2.21 -7.79 -3.71
C GLU A 4 2.79 -8.10 -2.32
N VAL A 5 4.07 -8.49 -2.27
CA VAL A 5 4.80 -8.73 -1.02
C VAL A 5 5.06 -7.40 -0.31
N LEU A 6 5.35 -6.32 -1.05
CA LEU A 6 5.50 -4.97 -0.47
C LEU A 6 4.19 -4.44 0.12
N ALA A 7 3.06 -4.66 -0.54
CA ALA A 7 1.75 -4.27 -0.04
C ALA A 7 1.37 -5.08 1.23
N ARG A 8 1.61 -6.39 1.23
CA ARG A 8 1.34 -7.26 2.38
C ARG A 8 2.26 -6.94 3.56
N MET A 9 3.55 -6.74 3.30
CA MET A 9 4.53 -6.30 4.31
C MET A 9 4.11 -4.97 4.92
N ARG A 10 3.80 -3.95 4.12
CA ARG A 10 3.38 -2.63 4.62
C ARG A 10 2.20 -2.71 5.58
N ARG A 11 1.19 -3.54 5.30
CA ARG A 11 0.01 -3.67 6.17
C ARG A 11 0.34 -4.28 7.53
N LYS A 12 1.32 -5.19 7.58
CA LYS A 12 1.80 -5.82 8.82
C LYS A 12 2.80 -4.94 9.57
N PHE A 13 3.63 -4.17 8.87
CA PHE A 13 4.58 -3.26 9.48
C PHE A 13 3.94 -1.98 10.00
N PHE A 14 2.87 -1.47 9.38
CA PHE A 14 2.17 -0.27 9.86
C PHE A 14 1.77 -0.31 11.35
N PRO A 15 1.05 -1.33 11.86
CA PRO A 15 0.72 -1.41 13.28
C PRO A 15 1.97 -1.58 14.15
N LEU A 16 3.01 -2.27 13.67
CA LEU A 16 4.27 -2.44 14.40
C LEU A 16 4.97 -1.09 14.61
N TYR A 17 5.07 -0.25 13.59
CA TYR A 17 5.63 1.10 13.71
C TYR A 17 4.79 2.00 14.61
N LEU A 18 3.46 1.88 14.57
CA LEU A 18 2.56 2.65 15.43
C LEU A 18 2.72 2.26 16.91
N ILE A 19 2.74 0.97 17.20
CA ILE A 19 2.95 0.43 18.56
C ILE A 19 4.35 0.82 19.05
N GLY A 20 5.37 0.70 18.21
CA GLY A 20 6.74 1.10 18.55
C GLY A 20 6.87 2.59 18.85
N LEU A 21 6.18 3.45 18.09
CA LEU A 21 6.12 4.89 18.36
C LEU A 21 5.48 5.17 19.71
N LEU A 22 4.31 4.59 20.00
CA LEU A 22 3.62 4.76 21.28
C LEU A 22 4.48 4.29 22.46
N ALA A 23 5.10 3.11 22.35
CA ALA A 23 6.01 2.60 23.37
C ALA A 23 7.20 3.54 23.60
N SER A 24 7.79 4.10 22.54
CA SER A 24 8.89 5.07 22.66
C SER A 24 8.48 6.36 23.39
N LEU A 25 7.26 6.84 23.17
CA LEU A 25 6.73 8.04 23.83
C LEU A 25 6.47 7.80 25.32
N ILE A 26 5.92 6.64 25.66
CA ILE A 26 5.71 6.24 27.07
C ILE A 26 7.06 6.15 27.79
N PHE A 27 8.06 5.53 27.16
CA PHE A 27 9.40 5.42 27.73
C PHE A 27 10.05 6.79 27.92
N LEU A 28 9.92 7.69 26.94
CA LEU A 28 10.40 9.07 27.04
C LEU A 28 9.74 9.82 28.20
N ALA A 29 8.42 9.70 28.35
CA ALA A 29 7.70 10.32 29.47
C ALA A 29 8.20 9.82 30.83
N HIS A 30 8.48 8.51 30.95
CA HIS A 30 9.10 7.94 32.15
C HIS A 30 10.49 8.51 32.45
N LEU A 31 11.33 8.70 31.43
CA LEU A 31 12.66 9.28 31.62
C LEU A 31 12.60 10.74 32.07
N VAL A 32 11.69 11.52 31.49
CA VAL A 32 11.49 12.93 31.87
C VAL A 32 10.97 13.03 33.31
N LEU A 33 10.00 12.20 33.69
CA LEU A 33 9.49 12.16 35.07
C LEU A 33 10.59 11.78 36.08
N ASN A 34 11.41 10.78 35.75
CA ASN A 34 12.54 10.39 36.59
C ASN A 34 13.58 11.49 36.72
N TYR A 35 13.85 12.24 35.63
CA TYR A 35 14.74 13.40 35.69
C TYR A 35 14.23 14.46 36.67
N ILE A 36 12.94 14.81 36.60
CA ILE A 36 12.34 15.80 37.52
C ILE A 36 12.43 15.34 38.97
N TYR A 37 12.27 14.04 39.24
CA TYR A 37 12.25 13.51 40.60
C TYR A 37 13.65 13.27 41.21
N THR A 38 14.61 12.79 40.42
CA THR A 38 15.96 12.44 40.92
C THR A 38 17.04 13.46 40.58
N GLY A 39 16.80 14.37 39.63
CA GLY A 39 17.77 15.39 39.21
C GLY A 39 19.04 14.83 38.56
N LYS A 40 19.07 13.55 38.18
CA LYS A 40 20.28 12.94 37.57
C LYS A 40 20.35 13.26 36.07
N GLU A 41 21.46 13.86 35.66
CA GLU A 41 21.80 14.20 34.27
C GLU A 41 21.81 13.01 33.30
N GLN A 42 21.97 11.79 33.83
CA GLN A 42 21.89 10.55 33.06
C GLN A 42 20.51 10.37 32.41
N TYR A 43 19.43 10.71 33.12
CA TYR A 43 18.07 10.61 32.58
C TYR A 43 17.80 11.69 31.53
N LEU A 44 18.40 12.87 31.69
CA LEU A 44 18.33 13.95 30.71
C LEU A 44 18.94 13.47 29.37
N THR A 45 20.17 12.96 29.41
CA THR A 45 20.87 12.45 28.22
C THR A 45 20.08 11.34 27.53
N LEU A 46 19.55 10.39 28.31
CA LEU A 46 18.76 9.27 27.78
C LEU A 46 17.44 9.73 27.15
N SER A 47 16.80 10.74 27.72
CA SER A 47 15.54 11.31 27.19
C SER A 47 15.75 11.97 25.83
N MET A 48 16.89 12.64 25.63
CA MET A 48 17.26 13.28 24.36
C MET A 48 17.48 12.25 23.25
N LEU A 49 18.24 11.18 23.54
CA LEU A 49 18.46 10.08 22.59
C LEU A 49 17.14 9.38 22.24
N THR A 50 16.31 9.11 23.24
CA THR A 50 14.98 8.51 23.04
C THR A 50 14.07 9.43 22.21
N GLY A 51 14.15 10.74 22.41
CA GLY A 51 13.37 11.73 21.66
C GLY A 51 13.74 11.76 20.18
N LEU A 52 15.05 11.74 19.88
CA LEU A 52 15.55 11.61 18.51
C LEU A 52 15.06 10.31 17.84
N PHE A 53 15.09 9.20 18.57
CA PHE A 53 14.59 7.92 18.07
C PHE A 53 13.07 7.97 17.79
N SER A 54 12.29 8.56 18.69
CA SER A 54 10.85 8.73 18.51
C SER A 54 10.53 9.63 17.31
N ALA A 55 11.25 10.74 17.15
CA ALA A 55 11.13 11.63 16.00
C ALA A 55 11.45 10.91 14.67
N TYR A 56 12.49 10.07 14.65
CA TYR A 56 12.82 9.25 13.50
C TYR A 56 11.73 8.24 13.17
N LEU A 57 11.15 7.56 14.17
CA LEU A 57 10.02 6.65 13.98
C LEU A 57 8.79 7.38 13.44
N ALA A 58 8.49 8.57 13.97
CA ALA A 58 7.38 9.41 13.49
C ALA A 58 7.58 9.81 12.03
N TYR A 59 8.79 10.24 11.66
CA TYR A 59 9.15 10.56 10.28
C TYR A 59 9.04 9.35 9.35
N SER A 60 9.53 8.18 9.77
CA SER A 60 9.43 6.94 9.00
C SER A 60 7.97 6.53 8.76
N LEU A 61 7.12 6.64 9.80
CA LEU A 61 5.69 6.37 9.70
C LEU A 61 4.99 7.36 8.74
N ALA A 62 5.30 8.65 8.84
CA ALA A 62 4.78 9.68 7.94
C ALA A 62 5.21 9.45 6.48
N LYS A 63 6.47 9.07 6.26
CA LYS A 63 6.98 8.69 4.93
C LYS A 63 6.26 7.46 4.39
N LEU A 64 6.02 6.45 5.23
CA LEU A 64 5.30 5.24 4.84
C LEU A 64 3.85 5.57 4.43
N LEU A 65 3.18 6.47 5.16
CA LEU A 65 1.84 6.96 4.86
C LEU A 65 1.78 7.75 3.55
N ARG A 66 2.76 8.62 3.28
CA ARG A 66 2.83 9.43 2.05
C ARG A 66 3.21 8.64 0.81
N THR A 67 3.90 7.52 0.96
CA THR A 67 4.39 6.74 -0.19
C THR A 67 3.24 6.01 -0.88
N LYS A 68 2.75 6.54 -2.00
CA LYS A 68 1.78 5.85 -2.88
C LYS A 68 2.47 4.66 -3.55
N ILE A 69 2.04 3.43 -3.28
CA ILE A 69 2.54 2.26 -4.02
C ILE A 69 1.82 2.24 -5.37
N PRO A 70 2.54 2.14 -6.50
CA PRO A 70 1.92 1.81 -7.76
C PRO A 70 1.40 0.37 -7.68
N ILE A 71 0.09 0.20 -7.55
CA ILE A 71 -0.55 -1.09 -7.76
C ILE A 71 -0.80 -1.21 -9.26
N TYR A 72 -0.24 -2.22 -9.89
CA TYR A 72 -0.53 -2.48 -11.30
C TYR A 72 -1.69 -3.46 -11.39
N SER A 73 -2.75 -3.04 -12.09
CA SER A 73 -3.88 -3.90 -12.42
C SER A 73 -3.82 -4.24 -13.91
N TYR A 74 -3.97 -5.52 -14.23
CA TYR A 74 -4.08 -5.95 -15.62
C TYR A 74 -5.55 -5.79 -16.05
N ARG A 75 -5.77 -5.03 -17.12
CA ARG A 75 -7.08 -4.84 -17.73
C ARG A 75 -7.06 -5.36 -19.15
N LYS A 76 -8.22 -5.83 -19.59
CA LYS A 76 -8.44 -6.30 -20.96
C LYS A 76 -9.56 -5.49 -21.60
N ILE A 77 -9.40 -5.22 -22.89
CA ILE A 77 -10.47 -4.71 -23.75
C ILE A 77 -11.01 -5.91 -24.50
N VAL A 78 -12.30 -6.13 -24.32
CA VAL A 78 -13.04 -7.17 -25.00
C VAL A 78 -13.89 -6.52 -26.09
N ARG A 79 -13.81 -7.01 -27.31
CA ARG A 79 -14.56 -6.47 -28.45
C ARG A 79 -15.44 -7.54 -29.06
N CYS A 80 -16.69 -7.18 -29.38
CA CYS A 80 -17.58 -8.03 -30.15
C CYS A 80 -17.22 -7.97 -31.64
N THR A 81 -17.11 -9.14 -32.27
CA THR A 81 -16.79 -9.26 -33.70
C THR A 81 -17.98 -8.91 -34.61
N GLN A 82 -19.22 -8.94 -34.09
CA GLN A 82 -20.42 -8.72 -34.89
C GLN A 82 -20.94 -7.27 -34.85
N CYS A 83 -21.01 -6.65 -33.68
CA CYS A 83 -21.57 -5.30 -33.51
C CYS A 83 -20.52 -4.23 -33.19
N GLY A 84 -19.26 -4.63 -32.99
CA GLY A 84 -18.17 -3.72 -32.64
C GLY A 84 -18.20 -3.16 -31.21
N TYR A 85 -19.11 -3.64 -30.34
CA TYR A 85 -19.17 -3.24 -28.93
C TYR A 85 -17.86 -3.56 -28.21
N GLU A 86 -17.35 -2.59 -27.44
CA GLU A 86 -16.12 -2.71 -26.65
C GLU A 86 -16.41 -2.55 -25.16
N GLU A 87 -15.81 -3.40 -24.33
CA GLU A 87 -15.92 -3.33 -22.87
C GLU A 87 -14.56 -3.54 -22.19
N GLU A 88 -14.29 -2.75 -21.16
CA GLU A 88 -13.06 -2.84 -20.37
C GLU A 88 -13.29 -3.70 -19.12
N ALA A 89 -12.73 -4.90 -19.11
CA ALA A 89 -12.86 -5.86 -18.00
C ALA A 89 -11.52 -6.09 -17.27
N LYS A 90 -11.57 -6.61 -16.04
CA LYS A 90 -10.36 -7.08 -15.33
C LYS A 90 -9.83 -8.33 -16.03
N ALA A 91 -8.53 -8.37 -16.32
CA ALA A 91 -7.89 -9.55 -16.88
C ALA A 91 -7.67 -10.59 -15.77
N LYS A 92 -8.07 -11.84 -16.01
CA LYS A 92 -7.72 -12.97 -15.13
C LYS A 92 -6.42 -13.62 -15.62
N GLY A 93 -5.64 -14.19 -14.70
CA GLY A 93 -4.43 -14.92 -15.05
C GLY A 93 -4.76 -16.13 -15.94
N GLY A 94 -4.04 -16.27 -17.07
CA GLY A 94 -4.26 -17.34 -18.04
C GLY A 94 -5.09 -16.96 -19.27
N GLU A 95 -5.58 -15.73 -19.37
CA GLU A 95 -6.32 -15.26 -20.54
C GLU A 95 -5.37 -14.88 -21.69
N ILE A 96 -5.60 -15.47 -22.87
CA ILE A 96 -4.82 -15.26 -24.09
C ILE A 96 -5.41 -14.12 -24.93
N LEU A 97 -4.53 -13.40 -25.66
CA LEU A 97 -4.95 -12.45 -26.69
C LEU A 97 -5.75 -13.20 -27.76
N PHE A 98 -6.83 -12.59 -28.22
CA PHE A 98 -7.82 -13.17 -29.14
C PHE A 98 -8.58 -14.40 -28.62
N GLY A 99 -8.48 -14.69 -27.31
CA GLY A 99 -9.31 -15.72 -26.69
C GLY A 99 -10.79 -15.34 -26.61
N ASP A 100 -11.66 -16.36 -26.58
CA ASP A 100 -13.10 -16.18 -26.37
C ASP A 100 -13.37 -15.64 -24.96
N ALA A 101 -14.06 -14.50 -24.89
CA ALA A 101 -14.33 -13.76 -23.66
C ALA A 101 -15.83 -13.72 -23.28
N GLY A 102 -16.64 -14.56 -23.92
CA GLY A 102 -18.07 -14.71 -23.67
C GLY A 102 -18.97 -14.15 -24.78
N SER A 103 -20.25 -13.97 -24.47
CA SER A 103 -21.27 -13.49 -25.39
C SER A 103 -21.60 -12.02 -25.15
N CYS A 104 -21.83 -11.27 -26.23
CA CYS A 104 -22.09 -9.85 -26.19
C CYS A 104 -23.45 -9.54 -25.56
N PRO A 105 -23.53 -8.62 -24.58
CA PRO A 105 -24.80 -8.25 -23.95
C PRO A 105 -25.75 -7.51 -24.90
N LYS A 106 -25.25 -6.96 -26.02
CA LYS A 106 -26.08 -6.23 -27.00
C LYS A 106 -26.62 -7.07 -28.15
N CYS A 107 -25.86 -8.06 -28.61
CA CYS A 107 -26.23 -8.82 -29.81
C CYS A 107 -26.09 -10.34 -29.68
N GLY A 108 -25.66 -10.85 -28.52
CA GLY A 108 -25.40 -12.28 -28.30
C GLY A 108 -24.17 -12.85 -29.01
N GLY A 109 -23.50 -12.05 -29.86
CA GLY A 109 -22.32 -12.46 -30.63
C GLY A 109 -21.09 -12.76 -29.78
N LYS A 110 -20.13 -13.50 -30.34
CA LYS A 110 -18.87 -13.81 -29.66
C LYS A 110 -18.05 -12.54 -29.39
N MET A 111 -17.53 -12.46 -28.17
CA MET A 111 -16.63 -11.40 -27.75
C MET A 111 -15.20 -11.96 -27.64
N ILE A 112 -14.23 -11.23 -28.16
CA ILE A 112 -12.81 -11.63 -28.17
C ILE A 112 -11.96 -10.63 -27.39
N VAL A 113 -10.92 -11.12 -26.74
CA VAL A 113 -9.93 -10.26 -26.06
C VAL A 113 -9.05 -9.57 -27.08
N GLN A 114 -9.23 -8.27 -27.30
CA GLN A 114 -8.49 -7.53 -28.32
C GLN A 114 -7.15 -6.99 -27.80
N LYS A 115 -7.14 -6.48 -26.55
CA LYS A 115 -5.95 -5.88 -25.95
C LYS A 115 -5.88 -6.22 -24.48
N ILE A 116 -4.68 -6.56 -24.01
CA ILE A 116 -4.37 -6.70 -22.58
C ILE A 116 -3.29 -5.66 -22.27
N TYR A 117 -3.53 -4.81 -21.27
CA TYR A 117 -2.60 -3.77 -20.91
C TYR A 117 -2.48 -3.63 -19.39
N ARG A 118 -1.30 -3.17 -18.96
CA ARG A 118 -0.98 -2.96 -17.54
C ARG A 118 -1.34 -1.53 -17.16
N LYS A 119 -2.41 -1.36 -16.39
CA LYS A 119 -2.83 -0.04 -15.88
C LYS A 119 -2.18 0.22 -14.52
N LYS A 120 -1.34 1.26 -14.45
CA LYS A 120 -0.76 1.75 -13.19
C LYS A 120 -1.85 2.48 -12.41
N GLN A 121 -2.23 1.94 -11.25
CA GLN A 121 -3.09 2.65 -10.30
C GLN A 121 -2.28 3.01 -9.07
N LEU A 122 -2.24 4.29 -8.74
CA LEU A 122 -1.62 4.76 -7.50
C LEU A 122 -2.63 4.52 -6.38
N LYS A 123 -2.45 3.45 -5.60
CA LYS A 123 -3.32 3.20 -4.45
C LYS A 123 -2.67 3.76 -3.19
N GLY A 124 -3.35 4.71 -2.56
CA GLY A 124 -2.94 5.26 -1.28
C GLY A 124 -3.33 4.32 -0.14
N ILE A 125 -2.80 4.54 1.06
CA ILE A 125 -3.26 3.81 2.25
C ILE A 125 -4.69 4.22 2.63
N LEU A 126 -5.15 5.40 2.18
CA LEU A 126 -6.48 5.96 2.44
C LEU A 126 -7.48 5.86 1.25
N GLY A 127 -7.17 5.13 0.17
CA GLY A 127 -8.10 4.95 -0.96
C GLY A 127 -7.80 3.72 -1.78
#